data_AF-H3C2J5-F1
#
_entry.id   AF-H3C2J5-F1
#
_cell.length_a   1.000
_cell.length_b   1.000
_cell.length_c   1.000
_cell.angle_alpha   90.00
_cell.angle_beta   90.00
_cell.angle_gamma   90.00
#
_symmetry.space_group_name_H-M   'P 1'
#
loop_
_entity.id
_entity.type
_entity.pdbx_description
1 polymer ?
#
loop_
_entity_poly.entity_id
_entity_poly.type
_entity_poly.pdbx_seq_one_letter_code
_entity_poly.pdbx_strand_id
1 'polypeptide(L)'
;MSFRRGVVRQSKFRHVFAQVWKSEHCIDDVRVSRVTWDSPLCTVNPKFIAVIVEAGGGGAFLVVPIGKSGRIDQSCPTVCGHAAPVLDIQWSPHDDNIIASASEDCTVKVIWQIPDGGLASPMTEAVVTLEGHSKRVGILAWHPSALNILLTAGCDNVICVWNVGTGELVYQLSEAHPDLIYSVSWNKDGSAVCTVCKDKALRVIDPRRGTVLKVKEKVHEGTRPMRALFLSDGKILTTGFSRMSERQLALWDTKDLSEPMAVQEMDTSNGVLLPFYDPDTNMVYLCGKGDCTIRYFEVTDESPYVHFLSLYSSKEPQRGAGFLSKRGVDVNKCEIARFYKLHERKVEPISMTVPRKSDLFQVDLYPDTAGSEAALQADEWIAGQDAPPLLVSLSGGYTAPPSKHRDPLRSKPQLTSQDSGTGAASPSAASALPARETDPEGNGERPKKEDELLTELLAEMKALRAVVLAQSQRIELLERQLARIEDGDV
;
A
#
# COMPACT_ATOMS: atom_id res chain seq x y z
N MET A 1 41.13 -31.19 6.00
CA MET A 1 40.19 -30.15 5.55
C MET A 1 38.82 -30.78 5.40
N SER A 2 37.92 -30.54 6.35
CA SER A 2 36.53 -31.04 6.30
C SER A 2 35.66 -29.95 5.71
N PHE A 3 35.16 -30.15 4.50
CA PHE A 3 34.10 -29.34 3.93
C PHE A 3 32.84 -29.57 4.76
N ARG A 4 32.60 -28.71 5.76
CA ARG A 4 31.27 -28.58 6.35
C ARG A 4 30.33 -28.20 5.21
N ARG A 5 29.49 -29.14 4.77
CA ARG A 5 28.31 -28.85 3.96
C ARG A 5 27.54 -27.78 4.72
N GLY A 6 27.60 -26.53 4.23
CA GLY A 6 26.90 -25.41 4.84
C GLY A 6 25.43 -25.80 4.97
N VAL A 7 24.89 -25.73 6.18
CA VAL A 7 23.45 -25.87 6.41
C VAL A 7 22.82 -24.74 5.60
N VAL A 8 22.20 -25.08 4.47
CA VAL A 8 21.47 -24.10 3.67
C VAL A 8 20.29 -23.67 4.52
N ARG A 9 20.30 -22.40 4.97
CA ARG A 9 19.18 -21.81 5.72
C ARG A 9 17.89 -22.05 4.94
N GLN A 10 16.91 -22.67 5.60
CA GLN A 10 15.60 -22.89 5.00
C GLN A 10 14.81 -21.59 5.08
N SER A 11 14.77 -20.84 3.98
CA SER A 11 13.88 -19.69 3.82
C SER A 11 12.79 -20.03 2.81
N LYS A 12 11.53 -19.78 3.20
CA LYS A 12 10.38 -19.89 2.28
C LYS A 12 10.44 -18.89 1.12
N PHE A 13 11.25 -17.83 1.27
CA PHE A 13 11.42 -16.76 0.31
C PHE A 13 12.70 -16.88 -0.54
N ARG A 14 13.48 -17.95 -0.35
CA ARG A 14 14.75 -18.18 -1.07
C ARG A 14 14.63 -18.12 -2.59
N HIS A 15 13.47 -18.51 -3.11
CA HIS A 15 13.18 -18.60 -4.54
C HIS A 15 12.17 -17.55 -5.02
N VAL A 16 11.95 -16.49 -4.24
CA VAL A 16 11.21 -15.32 -4.74
C VAL A 16 11.89 -14.84 -6.01
N PHE A 17 11.08 -14.58 -7.04
CA PHE A 17 11.56 -14.04 -8.30
C PHE A 17 10.68 -12.86 -8.72
N ALA A 18 11.29 -11.94 -9.44
CA ALA A 18 10.61 -10.79 -10.02
C ALA A 18 10.13 -11.14 -11.43
N GLN A 19 8.85 -10.91 -11.70
CA GLN A 19 8.23 -11.08 -13.01
C GLN A 19 7.77 -9.73 -13.53
N VAL A 20 8.42 -9.27 -14.59
CA VAL A 20 8.03 -8.05 -15.31
C VAL A 20 6.75 -8.33 -16.09
N TRP A 21 5.82 -7.39 -16.02
CA TRP A 21 4.60 -7.48 -16.80
C TRP A 21 4.88 -7.20 -18.28
N LYS A 22 4.06 -7.78 -19.17
CA LYS A 22 4.16 -7.50 -20.60
C LYS A 22 3.88 -6.01 -20.86
N SER A 23 4.43 -5.49 -21.96
CA SER A 23 4.28 -4.08 -22.33
C SER A 23 2.82 -3.62 -22.44
N GLU A 24 1.89 -4.51 -22.83
CA GLU A 24 0.45 -4.23 -22.90
C GLU A 24 -0.20 -3.91 -21.54
N HIS A 25 0.45 -4.28 -20.44
CA HIS A 25 0.02 -3.97 -19.08
C HIS A 25 0.86 -2.86 -18.43
N CYS A 26 1.80 -2.27 -19.16
CA CYS A 26 2.53 -1.08 -18.73
C CYS A 26 1.72 0.18 -19.03
N ILE A 27 2.09 1.28 -18.37
CA ILE A 27 1.50 2.59 -18.62
C ILE A 27 2.54 3.44 -19.34
N ASP A 28 2.28 3.80 -20.59
CA ASP A 28 3.22 4.53 -21.44
C ASP A 28 2.86 6.01 -21.57
N ASP A 29 3.85 6.83 -21.95
CA ASP A 29 3.76 8.28 -22.16
C ASP A 29 3.47 9.10 -20.88
N VAL A 30 3.80 8.55 -19.71
CA VAL A 30 3.72 9.26 -18.43
C VAL A 30 4.97 10.12 -18.24
N ARG A 31 4.81 11.46 -18.24
CA ARG A 31 5.93 12.40 -18.06
C ARG A 31 6.38 12.48 -16.59
N VAL A 32 7.16 11.49 -16.14
CA VAL A 32 7.66 11.41 -14.76
C VAL A 32 8.51 12.65 -14.43
N SER A 33 8.29 13.21 -13.23
CA SER A 33 9.02 14.38 -12.75
C SER A 33 10.54 14.22 -12.81
N ARG A 34 11.22 15.32 -13.15
CA ARG A 34 12.68 15.42 -13.24
C ARG A 34 13.30 16.11 -12.03
N VAL A 35 12.48 16.46 -11.04
CA VAL A 35 12.92 17.14 -9.82
C VAL A 35 13.93 16.28 -9.08
N THR A 36 15.05 16.87 -8.70
CA THR A 36 16.10 16.23 -7.92
C THR A 36 15.70 16.20 -6.44
N TRP A 37 14.87 15.23 -6.10
CA TRP A 37 14.43 14.95 -4.74
C TRP A 37 14.51 13.45 -4.48
N ASP A 38 14.80 13.00 -3.26
CA ASP A 38 15.04 11.58 -2.97
C ASP A 38 13.76 10.80 -2.58
N SER A 39 12.56 11.31 -2.87
CA SER A 39 11.29 10.59 -2.66
C SER A 39 11.06 9.49 -3.71
N PRO A 40 10.17 8.52 -3.47
CA PRO A 40 9.86 7.47 -4.45
C PRO A 40 9.23 7.97 -5.77
N LEU A 41 8.69 9.20 -5.81
CA LEU A 41 7.92 9.81 -6.93
C LEU A 41 6.66 9.06 -7.37
N CYS A 42 6.37 7.92 -6.77
CA CYS A 42 5.23 7.07 -7.06
C CYS A 42 4.73 6.44 -5.78
N THR A 43 3.42 6.42 -5.61
CA THR A 43 2.74 5.76 -4.50
C THR A 43 1.53 5.02 -5.03
N VAL A 44 1.26 3.84 -4.49
CA VAL A 44 0.27 2.91 -5.03
C VAL A 44 -0.53 2.30 -3.90
N ASN A 45 -1.82 2.16 -4.11
CA ASN A 45 -2.72 1.43 -3.22
C ASN A 45 -3.52 0.39 -4.04
N PRO A 46 -4.45 -0.38 -3.43
CA PRO A 46 -5.20 -1.40 -4.15
C PRO A 46 -6.05 -0.89 -5.32
N LYS A 47 -6.42 0.40 -5.34
CA LYS A 47 -7.29 1.00 -6.37
C LYS A 47 -6.50 1.78 -7.44
N PHE A 48 -5.49 2.53 -7.04
CA PHE A 48 -4.86 3.58 -7.85
C PHE A 48 -3.34 3.57 -7.77
N ILE A 49 -2.74 4.05 -8.86
CA ILE A 49 -1.33 4.38 -9.00
C ILE A 49 -1.25 5.90 -9.11
N ALA A 50 -0.47 6.53 -8.23
CA ALA A 50 -0.19 7.97 -8.30
C ALA A 50 1.28 8.21 -8.63
N VAL A 51 1.54 9.08 -9.60
CA VAL A 51 2.89 9.39 -10.11
C VAL A 51 3.08 10.90 -10.18
N ILE A 52 4.16 11.42 -9.60
CA ILE A 52 4.52 12.83 -9.74
C ILE A 52 4.98 13.09 -11.17
N VAL A 53 4.33 14.05 -11.84
CA VAL A 53 4.58 14.36 -13.25
C VAL A 53 5.15 15.77 -13.42
N GLU A 54 5.82 15.98 -14.55
CA GLU A 54 6.30 17.30 -14.95
C GLU A 54 5.12 18.19 -15.37
N ALA A 55 5.06 19.42 -14.82
CA ALA A 55 4.05 20.42 -15.14
C ALA A 55 4.72 21.75 -15.50
N GLY A 56 4.22 22.43 -16.55
CA GLY A 56 4.83 23.63 -17.13
C GLY A 56 4.64 24.94 -16.35
N GLY A 57 4.18 24.91 -15.10
CA GLY A 57 3.85 26.12 -14.34
C GLY A 57 3.32 25.89 -12.92
N GLY A 58 3.76 24.83 -12.24
CA GLY A 58 3.31 24.48 -10.89
C GLY A 58 3.70 23.04 -10.53
N GLY A 59 2.96 22.44 -9.59
CA GLY A 59 3.12 21.04 -9.21
C GLY A 59 1.91 20.21 -9.60
N ALA A 60 2.15 19.06 -10.25
CA ALA A 60 1.10 18.11 -10.58
C ALA A 60 1.51 16.66 -10.35
N PHE A 61 0.51 15.81 -10.13
CA PHE A 61 0.67 14.37 -10.15
C PHE A 61 -0.50 13.71 -10.89
N LEU A 62 -0.22 12.60 -11.54
CA LEU A 62 -1.18 11.77 -12.26
C LEU A 62 -1.73 10.70 -11.31
N VAL A 63 -3.03 10.45 -11.35
CA VAL A 63 -3.68 9.34 -10.64
C VAL A 63 -4.42 8.48 -11.65
N VAL A 64 -4.10 7.19 -11.71
CA VAL A 64 -4.72 6.24 -12.64
C VAL A 64 -5.17 4.98 -11.90
N PRO A 65 -6.33 4.38 -12.26
CA PRO A 65 -6.73 3.09 -11.71
C PRO A 65 -5.69 2.00 -12.00
N ILE A 66 -5.53 1.04 -11.08
CA ILE A 66 -4.51 -0.01 -11.17
C ILE A 66 -4.67 -0.92 -12.42
N GLY A 67 -5.89 -1.04 -12.93
CA GLY A 67 -6.21 -1.80 -14.14
C GLY A 67 -6.02 -1.02 -15.45
N LYS A 68 -5.70 0.29 -15.38
CA LYS A 68 -5.45 1.10 -16.56
C LYS A 68 -4.07 0.76 -17.13
N SER A 69 -4.03 0.37 -18.41
CA SER A 69 -2.79 0.13 -19.13
C SER A 69 -2.78 0.78 -20.52
N GLY A 70 -1.62 0.74 -21.17
CA GLY A 70 -1.38 1.34 -22.47
C GLY A 70 -0.96 2.80 -22.37
N ARG A 71 -1.07 3.52 -23.49
CA ARG A 71 -0.65 4.91 -23.61
C ARG A 71 -1.61 5.85 -22.89
N ILE A 72 -1.06 6.72 -22.02
CA ILE A 72 -1.79 7.82 -21.41
C ILE A 72 -1.82 9.00 -22.36
N ASP A 73 -3.01 9.57 -22.56
CA ASP A 73 -3.18 10.75 -23.38
C ASP A 73 -2.64 12.00 -22.67
N GLN A 74 -2.15 12.97 -23.43
CA GLN A 74 -1.58 14.20 -22.86
C GLN A 74 -2.63 15.07 -22.16
N SER A 75 -3.90 14.94 -22.54
CA SER A 75 -5.03 15.58 -21.87
C SER A 75 -5.59 14.79 -20.69
N CYS A 76 -4.93 13.69 -20.29
CA CYS A 76 -5.36 12.94 -19.11
C CYS A 76 -5.38 13.87 -17.89
N PRO A 77 -6.51 13.91 -17.16
CA PRO A 77 -6.65 14.81 -16.04
C PRO A 77 -5.64 14.46 -14.93
N THR A 78 -4.99 15.49 -14.42
CA THR A 78 -4.04 15.41 -13.32
C THR A 78 -4.56 16.19 -12.13
N VAL A 79 -3.99 15.90 -10.97
CA VAL A 79 -4.11 16.76 -9.82
C VAL A 79 -3.18 17.96 -10.01
N CYS A 80 -3.75 19.17 -10.00
CA CYS A 80 -3.05 20.43 -10.24
C CYS A 80 -3.52 21.49 -9.23
N GLY A 81 -3.05 21.41 -7.98
CA GLY A 81 -3.38 22.41 -6.95
C GLY A 81 -2.18 23.17 -6.39
N HIS A 82 -0.96 22.73 -6.71
CA HIS A 82 0.28 23.28 -6.14
C HIS A 82 0.88 24.37 -7.03
N ALA A 83 1.39 25.42 -6.40
CA ALA A 83 2.03 26.54 -7.09
C ALA A 83 3.49 26.23 -7.50
N ALA A 84 4.08 25.17 -6.94
CA ALA A 84 5.44 24.73 -7.20
C ALA A 84 5.51 23.19 -7.28
N PRO A 85 6.64 22.60 -7.73
CA PRO A 85 6.75 21.15 -7.94
C PRO A 85 6.40 20.32 -6.70
N VAL A 86 5.68 19.22 -6.93
CA VAL A 86 5.37 18.23 -5.87
C VAL A 86 6.61 17.39 -5.60
N LEU A 87 6.96 17.26 -4.33
CA LEU A 87 8.13 16.53 -3.86
C LEU A 87 7.80 15.14 -3.35
N ASP A 88 6.65 14.98 -2.69
CA ASP A 88 6.25 13.69 -2.13
C ASP A 88 4.73 13.50 -2.18
N ILE A 89 4.30 12.24 -2.30
CA ILE A 89 2.89 11.84 -2.35
C ILE A 89 2.68 10.53 -1.60
N GLN A 90 1.61 10.44 -0.81
CA GLN A 90 1.30 9.23 -0.05
C GLN A 90 -0.21 9.01 0.10
N TRP A 91 -0.68 7.80 -0.22
CA TRP A 91 -2.04 7.38 0.07
C TRP A 91 -2.28 7.21 1.58
N SER A 92 -3.49 7.51 2.03
CA SER A 92 -3.93 7.17 3.38
C SER A 92 -3.97 5.65 3.55
N PRO A 93 -3.46 5.09 4.66
CA PRO A 93 -3.55 3.65 4.92
C PRO A 93 -4.99 3.19 5.20
N HIS A 94 -5.84 4.11 5.67
CA HIS A 94 -7.20 3.84 6.13
C HIS A 94 -8.29 4.13 5.09
N ASP A 95 -7.96 4.91 4.05
CA ASP A 95 -8.88 5.21 2.95
C ASP A 95 -8.13 5.18 1.61
N ASP A 96 -8.49 4.22 0.76
CA ASP A 96 -7.87 4.01 -0.55
C ASP A 96 -8.24 5.11 -1.57
N ASN A 97 -9.14 6.03 -1.23
CA ASN A 97 -9.51 7.14 -2.08
C ASN A 97 -8.79 8.43 -1.68
N ILE A 98 -8.15 8.53 -0.50
CA ILE A 98 -7.49 9.74 0.01
C ILE A 98 -5.97 9.71 -0.22
N ILE A 99 -5.43 10.81 -0.76
CA ILE A 99 -3.99 11.02 -0.97
C ILE A 99 -3.55 12.36 -0.38
N ALA A 100 -2.32 12.42 0.13
CA ALA A 100 -1.65 13.66 0.53
C ALA A 100 -0.51 13.98 -0.46
N SER A 101 -0.29 15.27 -0.72
CA SER A 101 0.81 15.78 -1.54
C SER A 101 1.55 16.92 -0.85
N ALA A 102 2.88 16.87 -0.92
CA ALA A 102 3.79 17.87 -0.38
C ALA A 102 4.56 18.56 -1.51
N SER A 103 4.75 19.87 -1.41
CA SER A 103 5.32 20.67 -2.50
C SER A 103 6.42 21.64 -2.05
N GLU A 104 7.16 22.13 -3.04
CA GLU A 104 8.06 23.27 -2.90
C GLU A 104 7.37 24.59 -2.52
N ASP A 105 6.05 24.70 -2.65
CA ASP A 105 5.26 25.87 -2.25
C ASP A 105 5.07 25.99 -0.73
N CYS A 106 5.73 25.13 0.06
CA CYS A 106 5.67 25.06 1.52
C CYS A 106 4.31 24.59 2.07
N THR A 107 3.38 24.19 1.20
CA THR A 107 2.07 23.67 1.60
C THR A 107 2.01 22.16 1.49
N VAL A 108 1.20 21.56 2.35
CA VAL A 108 0.75 20.18 2.17
C VAL A 108 -0.74 20.21 1.86
N LYS A 109 -1.13 19.56 0.78
CA LYS A 109 -2.53 19.46 0.37
C LYS A 109 -2.97 18.02 0.60
N VAL A 110 -3.99 17.81 1.44
CA VAL A 110 -4.50 16.48 1.82
C VAL A 110 -5.91 16.23 1.31
N ILE A 111 -5.94 15.82 0.05
CA ILE A 111 -7.07 15.99 -0.87
C ILE A 111 -6.72 15.00 -1.94
N TRP A 112 -7.57 14.05 -2.28
CA TRP A 112 -8.82 14.20 -3.00
C TRP A 112 -9.63 12.97 -2.68
N GLN A 113 -10.95 13.03 -2.48
CA GLN A 113 -11.72 11.81 -2.63
C GLN A 113 -11.67 11.44 -4.10
N ILE A 114 -10.67 10.64 -4.49
CA ILE A 114 -10.49 10.23 -5.88
C ILE A 114 -11.71 9.39 -6.25
N PRO A 115 -12.47 9.74 -7.30
CA PRO A 115 -13.59 8.91 -7.72
C PRO A 115 -13.10 7.51 -8.09
N ASP A 116 -13.87 6.46 -7.80
CA ASP A 116 -13.46 5.07 -8.05
C ASP A 116 -13.09 4.79 -9.52
N GLY A 117 -13.65 5.56 -10.47
CA GLY A 117 -13.30 5.48 -11.89
C GLY A 117 -12.02 6.22 -12.31
N GLY A 118 -11.34 6.89 -11.39
CA GLY A 118 -10.27 7.84 -11.66
C GLY A 118 -10.79 9.26 -11.95
N LEU A 119 -9.87 10.17 -12.28
CA LEU A 119 -10.21 11.57 -12.55
C LEU A 119 -10.89 11.72 -13.91
N ALA A 120 -11.99 12.48 -13.95
CA ALA A 120 -12.68 12.87 -15.20
C ALA A 120 -12.25 14.26 -15.70
N SER A 121 -11.87 15.15 -14.80
CA SER A 121 -11.38 16.50 -15.06
C SER A 121 -10.18 16.80 -14.17
N PRO A 122 -9.29 17.74 -14.55
CA PRO A 122 -8.19 18.16 -13.69
C PRO A 122 -8.73 18.63 -12.34
N MET A 123 -8.07 18.20 -11.27
CA MET A 123 -8.49 18.48 -9.91
C MET A 123 -7.61 19.60 -9.34
N THR A 124 -8.20 20.74 -9.05
CA THR A 124 -7.48 21.95 -8.59
C THR A 124 -7.84 22.36 -7.16
N GLU A 125 -9.04 21.99 -6.70
CA GLU A 125 -9.57 22.40 -5.41
C GLU A 125 -9.35 21.42 -4.26
N ALA A 126 -8.72 22.01 -3.28
CA ALA A 126 -8.22 21.39 -2.11
C ALA A 126 -9.30 21.19 -1.00
N VAL A 127 -9.57 19.96 -0.52
CA VAL A 127 -10.37 19.70 0.71
C VAL A 127 -9.70 20.30 1.97
N VAL A 128 -8.43 19.96 2.25
CA VAL A 128 -7.64 20.56 3.35
C VAL A 128 -6.25 20.99 2.86
N THR A 129 -5.93 22.27 3.01
CA THR A 129 -4.56 22.77 2.85
C THR A 129 -3.94 23.00 4.23
N LEU A 130 -2.84 22.32 4.50
CA LEU A 130 -2.07 22.42 5.74
C LEU A 130 -0.91 23.38 5.52
N GLU A 131 -0.92 24.47 6.28
CA GLU A 131 0.08 25.53 6.22
C GLU A 131 0.76 25.65 7.59
N GLY A 132 2.07 25.40 7.63
CA GLY A 132 2.85 25.48 8.87
C GLY A 132 4.36 25.41 8.67
N HIS A 133 4.80 24.90 7.52
CA HIS A 133 6.22 24.94 7.15
C HIS A 133 6.58 26.27 6.50
N SER A 134 7.79 26.75 6.80
CA SER A 134 8.36 27.99 6.25
C SER A 134 9.22 27.76 5.00
N LYS A 135 9.51 26.50 4.70
CA LYS A 135 10.27 26.06 3.52
C LYS A 135 9.59 24.85 2.89
N ARG A 136 10.06 24.46 1.70
CA ARG A 136 9.54 23.30 0.95
C ARG A 136 9.36 22.06 1.82
N VAL A 137 8.25 21.38 1.64
CA VAL A 137 7.90 20.14 2.34
C VAL A 137 8.15 18.97 1.40
N GLY A 138 8.89 17.97 1.87
CA GLY A 138 9.31 16.88 0.98
C GLY A 138 9.25 15.49 1.60
N ILE A 139 8.63 15.37 2.77
CA ILE A 139 8.42 14.09 3.45
C ILE A 139 6.99 14.08 4.01
N LEU A 140 6.23 13.06 3.61
CA LEU A 140 4.93 12.72 4.18
C LEU A 140 4.98 11.35 4.85
N ALA A 141 4.33 11.22 6.00
CA ALA A 141 4.18 9.96 6.69
C ALA A 141 2.82 9.88 7.41
N TRP A 142 1.85 9.21 6.78
CA TRP A 142 0.58 8.87 7.43
C TRP A 142 0.80 7.97 8.65
N HIS A 143 -0.01 8.19 9.67
CA HIS A 143 0.01 7.38 10.87
C HIS A 143 -0.60 5.98 10.61
N PRO A 144 0.03 4.89 11.08
CA PRO A 144 -0.36 3.54 10.69
C PRO A 144 -1.61 3.00 11.39
N SER A 145 -1.97 3.53 12.58
CA SER A 145 -3.08 3.00 13.40
C SER A 145 -4.18 4.01 13.68
N ALA A 146 -3.85 5.25 14.06
CA ALA A 146 -4.78 6.36 14.23
C ALA A 146 -5.29 6.97 12.91
N LEU A 147 -6.59 7.28 12.88
CA LEU A 147 -7.27 7.92 11.75
C LEU A 147 -6.86 9.40 11.61
N ASN A 148 -6.76 9.90 10.38
CA ASN A 148 -6.54 11.32 10.04
C ASN A 148 -5.25 11.96 10.57
N ILE A 149 -4.35 11.23 11.23
CA ILE A 149 -3.06 11.76 11.67
C ILE A 149 -2.04 11.68 10.52
N LEU A 150 -1.49 12.83 10.15
CA LEU A 150 -0.45 12.96 9.13
C LEU A 150 0.77 13.67 9.70
N LEU A 151 1.95 13.09 9.50
CA LEU A 151 3.22 13.74 9.80
C LEU A 151 3.82 14.33 8.52
N THR A 152 4.31 15.55 8.63
CA THR A 152 5.01 16.27 7.57
C THR A 152 6.38 16.74 8.06
N ALA A 153 7.39 16.69 7.21
CA ALA A 153 8.70 17.27 7.53
C ALA A 153 9.22 18.15 6.39
N GLY A 154 9.66 19.36 6.76
CA GLY A 154 10.10 20.40 5.83
C GLY A 154 11.62 20.59 5.80
N CYS A 155 12.08 21.34 4.80
CA CYS A 155 13.47 21.83 4.74
C CYS A 155 13.77 22.94 5.77
N ASP A 156 12.79 23.32 6.58
CA ASP A 156 12.93 24.15 7.77
C ASP A 156 13.36 23.34 9.00
N ASN A 157 13.58 22.03 8.84
CA ASN A 157 13.98 21.08 9.88
C ASN A 157 12.93 20.92 10.98
N VAL A 158 11.68 21.30 10.70
CA VAL A 158 10.54 21.13 11.58
C VAL A 158 9.79 19.87 11.18
N ILE A 159 9.33 19.13 12.17
CA ILE A 159 8.33 18.09 12.00
C ILE A 159 7.00 18.61 12.52
N CYS A 160 5.96 18.51 11.71
CA CYS A 160 4.60 18.88 12.09
C CYS A 160 3.71 17.63 12.06
N VAL A 161 2.84 17.47 13.05
CA VAL A 161 1.83 16.43 13.12
C VAL A 161 0.46 17.09 13.07
N TRP A 162 -0.35 16.66 12.11
CA TRP A 162 -1.62 17.29 11.77
C TRP A 162 -2.77 16.34 12.03
N ASN A 163 -3.90 16.89 12.46
CA ASN A 163 -5.19 16.23 12.35
C ASN A 163 -5.84 16.71 11.04
N VAL A 164 -5.82 15.84 10.03
CA VAL A 164 -6.38 16.13 8.70
C VAL A 164 -7.89 16.34 8.76
N GLY A 165 -8.60 15.73 9.72
CA GLY A 165 -10.05 15.88 9.85
C GLY A 165 -10.47 17.30 10.24
N THR A 166 -9.66 17.98 11.06
CA THR A 166 -9.90 19.37 11.50
C THR A 166 -9.03 20.40 10.77
N GLY A 167 -7.95 19.96 10.11
CA GLY A 167 -6.93 20.82 9.52
C GLY A 167 -5.98 21.45 10.54
N GLU A 168 -6.01 21.01 11.80
CA GLU A 168 -5.26 21.62 12.88
C GLU A 168 -3.85 21.01 13.03
N LEU A 169 -2.90 21.87 13.39
CA LEU A 169 -1.58 21.47 13.83
C LEU A 169 -1.66 20.97 15.27
N VAL A 170 -1.43 19.67 15.48
CA VAL A 170 -1.51 19.04 16.80
C VAL A 170 -0.18 19.16 17.55
N TYR A 171 0.91 18.78 16.89
CA TYR A 171 2.25 18.82 17.48
C TYR A 171 3.26 19.41 16.50
N GLN A 172 4.20 20.19 17.03
CA GLN A 172 5.28 20.79 16.26
C GLN A 172 6.61 20.52 16.98
N LEU A 173 7.55 19.90 16.28
CA LEU A 173 8.89 19.59 16.79
C LEU A 173 9.91 20.42 16.01
N SER A 174 10.19 21.63 16.50
CA SER A 174 11.13 22.57 15.87
C SER A 174 12.58 22.43 16.34
N GLU A 175 12.80 21.87 17.53
CA GLU A 175 14.13 21.80 18.16
C GLU A 175 14.76 20.39 18.09
N ALA A 176 14.06 19.41 17.53
CA ALA A 176 14.53 18.04 17.50
C ALA A 176 15.71 17.82 16.54
N HIS A 177 15.84 18.65 15.49
CA HIS A 177 16.78 18.46 14.39
C HIS A 177 17.59 19.74 14.08
N PRO A 178 18.93 19.67 14.11
CA PRO A 178 19.78 20.83 13.83
C PRO A 178 20.03 21.10 12.34
N ASP A 179 19.77 20.14 11.46
CA ASP A 179 19.97 20.24 10.00
C ASP A 179 18.86 19.45 9.27
N LEU A 180 18.97 19.36 7.94
CA LEU A 180 17.97 18.76 7.05
C LEU A 180 17.60 17.33 7.46
N ILE A 181 16.30 17.11 7.63
CA ILE A 181 15.70 15.80 7.85
C ILE A 181 15.64 15.07 6.50
N TYR A 182 16.25 13.90 6.43
CA TYR A 182 16.24 13.09 5.21
C TYR A 182 15.03 12.17 5.16
N SER A 183 14.67 11.51 6.26
CA SER A 183 13.62 10.49 6.29
C SER A 183 12.91 10.47 7.64
N VAL A 184 11.62 10.15 7.62
CA VAL A 184 10.80 9.88 8.80
C VAL A 184 10.04 8.58 8.58
N SER A 185 9.90 7.76 9.62
CA SER A 185 9.09 6.53 9.59
C SER A 185 8.45 6.30 10.95
N TRP A 186 7.15 5.98 10.96
CA TRP A 186 6.41 5.54 12.12
C TRP A 186 6.76 4.11 12.50
N ASN A 187 6.76 3.80 13.80
CA ASN A 187 6.72 2.42 14.27
C ASN A 187 5.33 1.81 14.06
N LYS A 188 5.19 0.50 14.29
CA LYS A 188 3.98 -0.26 13.94
C LYS A 188 2.70 0.28 14.61
N ASP A 189 2.78 0.62 15.89
CA ASP A 189 1.67 1.12 16.71
C ASP A 189 1.48 2.64 16.62
N GLY A 190 2.45 3.37 16.06
CA GLY A 190 2.40 4.83 15.93
C GLY A 190 2.75 5.59 17.21
N SER A 191 3.36 4.92 18.20
CA SER A 191 3.80 5.56 19.45
C SER A 191 5.09 6.36 19.28
N ALA A 192 5.92 6.04 18.28
CA ALA A 192 7.21 6.68 18.06
C ALA A 192 7.56 6.81 16.56
N VAL A 193 8.42 7.77 16.25
CA VAL A 193 8.98 7.98 14.90
C VAL A 193 10.49 7.86 14.92
N CYS A 194 11.06 7.25 13.87
CA CYS A 194 12.49 7.25 13.63
C CYS A 194 12.79 8.26 12.54
N THR A 195 13.85 9.03 12.74
CA THR A 195 14.24 10.11 11.86
C THR A 195 15.74 10.08 11.64
N VAL A 196 16.16 10.42 10.43
CA VAL A 196 17.58 10.57 10.10
C VAL A 196 17.85 11.94 9.52
N CYS A 197 18.94 12.54 9.96
CA CYS A 197 19.29 13.92 9.69
C CYS A 197 20.66 14.03 9.03
N LYS A 198 20.89 15.16 8.36
CA LYS A 198 22.17 15.52 7.72
C LYS A 198 23.35 15.63 8.69
N ASP A 199 23.07 15.80 9.99
CA ASP A 199 24.06 15.65 11.05
C ASP A 199 24.55 14.20 11.28
N LYS A 200 24.04 13.25 10.48
CA LYS A 200 24.34 11.81 10.49
C LYS A 200 23.79 11.05 11.69
N ALA A 201 22.87 11.65 12.45
CA ALA A 201 22.27 11.00 13.60
C ALA A 201 20.89 10.39 13.27
N LEU A 202 20.65 9.20 13.81
CA LEU A 202 19.35 8.55 13.91
C LEU A 202 18.74 8.94 15.25
N ARG A 203 17.50 9.41 15.22
CA ARG A 203 16.73 9.76 16.42
C ARG A 203 15.44 8.97 16.47
N VAL A 204 15.13 8.44 17.65
CA VAL A 204 13.81 7.90 17.99
C VAL A 204 13.10 8.92 18.86
N ILE A 205 11.92 9.35 18.43
CA ILE A 205 11.21 10.50 18.98
C ILE A 205 9.79 10.09 19.32
N ASP A 206 9.32 10.51 20.49
CA ASP A 206 7.88 10.51 20.81
C ASP A 206 7.29 11.83 20.32
N PRO A 207 6.47 11.83 19.25
CA PRO A 207 5.95 13.05 18.66
C PRO A 207 4.94 13.77 19.56
N ARG A 208 4.22 13.06 20.44
CA ARG A 208 3.20 13.65 21.32
C ARG A 208 3.83 14.46 22.45
N ARG A 209 4.96 13.97 22.95
CA ARG A 209 5.72 14.63 24.02
C ARG A 209 6.76 15.62 23.50
N GLY A 210 7.06 15.59 22.20
CA GLY A 210 8.16 16.34 21.60
C GLY A 210 9.54 15.90 22.11
N THR A 211 9.64 14.74 22.76
CA THR A 211 10.87 14.28 23.41
C THR A 211 11.64 13.33 22.51
N VAL A 212 12.93 13.59 22.34
CA VAL A 212 13.85 12.66 21.71
C VAL A 212 14.19 11.55 22.72
N LEU A 213 13.66 10.34 22.48
CA LEU A 213 13.82 9.18 23.36
C LEU A 213 15.23 8.61 23.27
N LYS A 214 15.77 8.51 22.06
CA LYS A 214 17.11 7.96 21.79
C LYS A 214 17.78 8.67 20.64
N VAL A 215 19.10 8.80 20.72
CA VAL A 215 19.95 9.36 19.66
C VAL A 215 21.14 8.44 19.44
N LYS A 216 21.41 8.13 18.17
CA LYS A 216 22.66 7.53 17.73
C LYS A 216 23.32 8.45 16.72
N GLU A 217 24.46 9.01 17.11
CA GLU A 217 25.29 9.80 16.21
C GLU A 217 26.09 8.90 15.26
N LYS A 218 26.36 9.41 14.06
CA LYS A 218 27.22 8.78 13.05
C LYS A 218 26.81 7.33 12.74
N VAL A 219 25.52 7.15 12.45
CA VAL A 219 24.93 5.85 12.05
C VAL A 219 25.63 5.30 10.81
N HIS A 220 25.95 6.19 9.88
CA HIS A 220 26.78 5.95 8.73
C HIS A 220 27.86 7.04 8.66
N GLU A 221 29.08 6.68 8.25
CA GLU A 221 30.19 7.64 8.22
C GLU A 221 30.16 8.59 7.02
N GLY A 222 29.48 8.19 5.95
CA GLY A 222 29.33 8.98 4.72
C GLY A 222 28.59 10.30 4.93
N THR A 223 28.70 11.20 3.96
CA THR A 223 28.06 12.53 3.98
C THR A 223 26.79 12.62 3.14
N ARG A 224 26.45 11.54 2.44
CA ARG A 224 25.28 11.46 1.55
C ARG A 224 24.00 11.17 2.34
N PRO A 225 22.82 11.44 1.75
CA PRO A 225 21.54 11.20 2.40
C PRO A 225 21.35 9.74 2.82
N MET A 226 20.59 9.56 3.90
CA MET A 226 20.29 8.26 4.50
C MET A 226 18.78 8.08 4.65
N ARG A 227 18.34 6.83 4.72
CA ARG A 227 16.96 6.46 5.04
C ARG A 227 16.94 5.62 6.31
N ALA A 228 15.81 5.69 7.02
CA ALA A 228 15.54 4.85 8.17
C ALA A 228 14.08 4.42 8.14
N LEU A 229 13.83 3.18 8.56
CA LEU A 229 12.49 2.63 8.73
C LEU A 229 12.41 1.75 9.97
N PHE A 230 11.25 1.75 10.61
CA PHE A 230 10.95 0.76 11.64
C PHE A 230 10.53 -0.58 11.03
N LEU A 231 10.99 -1.65 11.67
CA LEU A 231 10.56 -3.01 11.42
C LEU A 231 9.40 -3.40 12.35
N SER A 232 8.71 -4.50 12.05
CA SER A 232 7.52 -4.95 12.78
C SER A 232 7.79 -5.35 14.24
N ASP A 233 9.05 -5.68 14.55
CA ASP A 233 9.57 -6.03 15.87
C ASP A 233 10.12 -4.83 16.66
N GLY A 234 10.03 -3.63 16.09
CA GLY A 234 10.54 -2.39 16.68
C GLY A 234 12.03 -2.15 16.49
N LYS A 235 12.76 -2.98 15.72
CA LYS A 235 14.12 -2.68 15.26
C LYS A 235 14.10 -1.60 14.18
N ILE A 236 15.25 -0.98 13.91
CA ILE A 236 15.39 0.04 12.87
C ILE A 236 16.35 -0.43 11.80
N LEU A 237 15.96 -0.28 10.55
CA LEU A 237 16.81 -0.55 9.40
C LEU A 237 17.17 0.78 8.73
N THR A 238 18.46 0.99 8.50
CA THR A 238 18.99 2.20 7.88
C THR A 238 19.71 1.89 6.58
N THR A 239 19.56 2.77 5.59
CA THR A 239 20.40 2.78 4.39
C THR A 239 21.20 4.06 4.37
N GLY A 240 22.46 3.98 3.99
CA GLY A 240 23.36 5.11 3.96
C GLY A 240 24.63 4.81 3.21
N PHE A 241 25.69 5.53 3.55
CA PHE A 241 26.97 5.44 2.83
C PHE A 241 28.14 5.29 3.82
N SER A 242 29.12 4.47 3.46
CA SER A 242 30.40 4.38 4.15
C SER A 242 31.21 5.66 3.94
N ARG A 243 32.31 5.80 4.68
CA ARG A 243 33.28 6.89 4.46
C ARG A 243 33.87 6.86 3.05
N MET A 244 33.99 5.68 2.46
CA MET A 244 34.46 5.47 1.08
C MET A 244 33.35 5.60 0.04
N SER A 245 32.16 6.07 0.43
CA SER A 245 30.96 6.20 -0.40
C SER A 245 30.39 4.87 -0.93
N GLU A 246 30.60 3.76 -0.22
CA GLU A 246 29.89 2.51 -0.49
C GLU A 246 28.50 2.57 0.13
N ARG A 247 27.49 2.10 -0.57
CA ARG A 247 26.13 1.98 -0.04
C ARG A 247 26.09 0.89 1.01
N GLN A 248 25.52 1.22 2.16
CA GLN A 248 25.43 0.33 3.32
C GLN A 248 23.98 0.19 3.75
N LEU A 249 23.67 -1.03 4.20
CA LEU A 249 22.46 -1.39 4.91
C LEU A 249 22.86 -1.74 6.35
N ALA A 250 22.22 -1.15 7.35
CA ALA A 250 22.48 -1.48 8.75
C ALA A 250 21.18 -1.78 9.49
N LEU A 251 21.24 -2.76 10.40
CA LEU A 251 20.15 -3.12 11.31
C LEU A 251 20.53 -2.72 12.73
N TRP A 252 19.60 -2.08 13.43
CA TRP A 252 19.80 -1.54 14.77
C TRP A 252 18.74 -2.06 15.72
N ASP A 253 19.16 -2.47 16.92
CA ASP A 253 18.22 -2.72 18.01
C ASP A 253 17.84 -1.37 18.65
N THR A 254 16.55 -1.10 18.79
CA THR A 254 16.13 0.11 19.49
C THR A 254 16.45 0.07 20.96
N LYS A 255 16.62 -1.10 21.58
CA LYS A 255 17.04 -1.23 22.99
C LYS A 255 18.47 -0.74 23.19
N ASP A 256 19.37 -1.16 22.31
CA ASP A 256 20.78 -0.78 22.31
C ASP A 256 21.22 -0.28 20.93
N LEU A 257 21.38 1.04 20.81
CA LEU A 257 21.84 1.70 19.58
C LEU A 257 23.35 1.92 19.56
N SER A 258 24.11 1.38 20.53
CA SER A 258 25.55 1.61 20.61
C SER A 258 26.29 1.05 19.39
N GLU A 259 25.92 -0.15 18.95
CA GLU A 259 26.45 -0.84 17.78
C GLU A 259 25.34 -1.40 16.87
N PRO A 260 25.58 -1.49 15.55
CA PRO A 260 24.65 -2.13 14.64
C PRO A 260 24.67 -3.65 14.83
N MET A 261 23.50 -4.27 14.81
CA MET A 261 23.34 -5.74 14.85
C MET A 261 23.93 -6.40 13.60
N ALA A 262 23.78 -5.74 12.46
CA ALA A 262 24.31 -6.18 11.18
C ALA A 262 24.61 -4.96 10.31
N VAL A 263 25.73 -5.01 9.58
CA VAL A 263 26.05 -4.05 8.52
C VAL A 263 26.39 -4.84 7.27
N GLN A 264 25.73 -4.50 6.18
CA GLN A 264 25.97 -5.10 4.88
C GLN A 264 26.34 -4.00 3.89
N GLU A 265 27.56 -4.12 3.36
CA GLU A 265 28.06 -3.26 2.29
C GLU A 265 27.61 -3.81 0.94
N MET A 266 27.28 -2.92 0.01
CA MET A 266 26.63 -3.30 -1.24
C MET A 266 27.50 -2.95 -2.46
N ASP A 267 27.45 -1.70 -2.91
CA ASP A 267 28.18 -1.22 -4.08
C ASP A 267 28.54 0.26 -3.93
N THR A 268 29.31 0.82 -4.85
CA THR A 268 29.81 2.21 -4.81
C THR A 268 28.96 3.18 -5.62
N SER A 269 27.67 2.87 -5.85
CA SER A 269 26.79 3.72 -6.64
C SER A 269 26.37 4.98 -5.87
N ASN A 270 26.04 6.06 -6.60
CA ASN A 270 25.71 7.35 -6.01
C ASN A 270 24.25 7.47 -5.51
N GLY A 271 23.34 6.62 -6.02
CA GLY A 271 21.91 6.72 -5.74
C GLY A 271 21.56 6.32 -4.31
N VAL A 272 20.78 7.16 -3.62
CA VAL A 272 20.24 6.86 -2.28
C VAL A 272 19.33 5.63 -2.38
N LEU A 273 19.59 4.62 -1.56
CA LEU A 273 18.75 3.42 -1.50
C LEU A 273 17.48 3.72 -0.73
N LEU A 274 16.34 3.57 -1.39
CA LEU A 274 15.02 3.62 -0.78
C LEU A 274 14.66 2.22 -0.29
N PRO A 275 14.48 2.04 1.02
CA PRO A 275 14.07 0.78 1.57
C PRO A 275 12.54 0.68 1.65
N PHE A 276 12.01 -0.41 1.11
CA PHE A 276 10.59 -0.79 1.20
C PHE A 276 10.48 -2.06 2.03
N TYR A 277 9.67 -2.01 3.08
CA TYR A 277 9.55 -3.11 4.04
C TYR A 277 8.15 -3.70 4.02
N ASP A 278 8.06 -5.03 3.95
CA ASP A 278 6.82 -5.78 4.14
C ASP A 278 6.83 -6.41 5.56
N PRO A 279 6.01 -5.89 6.50
CA PRO A 279 6.02 -6.32 7.90
C PRO A 279 5.55 -7.77 8.11
N ASP A 280 4.78 -8.31 7.18
CA ASP A 280 4.19 -9.64 7.33
C ASP A 280 5.12 -10.76 6.86
N THR A 281 5.98 -10.45 5.88
CA THR A 281 6.98 -11.39 5.35
C THR A 281 8.38 -11.13 5.90
N ASN A 282 8.56 -10.02 6.62
CA ASN A 282 9.86 -9.49 7.05
C ASN A 282 10.85 -9.31 5.89
N MET A 283 10.33 -9.01 4.70
CA MET A 283 11.14 -8.75 3.52
C MET A 283 11.43 -7.27 3.36
N VAL A 284 12.67 -6.96 3.04
CA VAL A 284 13.14 -5.59 2.75
C VAL A 284 13.63 -5.55 1.32
N TYR A 285 13.12 -4.60 0.55
CA TYR A 285 13.50 -4.36 -0.83
C TYR A 285 14.23 -3.01 -0.91
N LEU A 286 15.38 -3.00 -1.56
CA LEU A 286 16.21 -1.82 -1.74
C LEU A 286 16.28 -1.47 -3.21
N CYS A 287 15.94 -0.22 -3.53
CA CYS A 287 16.10 0.32 -4.87
C CYS A 287 16.47 1.82 -4.79
N GLY A 288 17.39 2.26 -5.62
CA GLY A 288 17.81 3.66 -5.68
C GLY A 288 17.48 4.29 -7.03
N LYS A 289 17.30 5.61 -7.04
CA LYS A 289 17.18 6.35 -8.30
C LYS A 289 18.46 6.21 -9.11
N GLY A 290 18.32 5.91 -10.40
CA GLY A 290 19.42 5.61 -11.31
C GLY A 290 19.87 4.15 -11.31
N ASP A 291 19.42 3.31 -10.36
CA ASP A 291 19.74 1.89 -10.38
C ASP A 291 18.91 1.15 -11.43
N CYS A 292 19.46 0.06 -11.96
CA CYS A 292 18.70 -0.88 -12.79
C CYS A 292 18.25 -2.14 -12.03
N THR A 293 18.49 -2.19 -10.72
CA THR A 293 18.30 -3.38 -9.88
C THR A 293 17.42 -3.11 -8.67
N ILE A 294 16.63 -4.10 -8.27
CA ILE A 294 15.93 -4.13 -6.98
C ILE A 294 16.49 -5.31 -6.20
N ARG A 295 17.15 -5.05 -5.07
CA ARG A 295 17.72 -6.09 -4.21
C ARG A 295 16.76 -6.38 -3.07
N TYR A 296 16.66 -7.63 -2.64
CA TYR A 296 15.76 -7.97 -1.54
C TYR A 296 16.39 -8.94 -0.56
N PHE A 297 16.04 -8.71 0.70
CA PHE A 297 16.60 -9.32 1.88
C PHE A 297 15.45 -9.81 2.76
N GLU A 298 15.73 -10.81 3.58
CA GLU A 298 14.85 -11.27 4.64
C GLU A 298 15.49 -10.92 5.98
N VAL A 299 14.72 -10.29 6.86
CA VAL A 299 15.15 -9.98 8.22
C VAL A 299 14.62 -11.05 9.18
N THR A 300 15.52 -11.64 9.96
CA THR A 300 15.18 -12.63 10.99
C THR A 300 15.95 -12.37 12.27
N ASP A 301 15.58 -13.08 13.34
CA ASP A 301 16.31 -13.06 14.61
C ASP A 301 17.54 -13.98 14.61
N GLU A 302 17.82 -14.67 13.50
CA GLU A 302 18.99 -15.55 13.35
C GLU A 302 20.14 -14.79 12.68
N SER A 303 21.30 -14.73 13.34
CA SER A 303 22.54 -14.17 12.78
C SER A 303 22.84 -14.71 11.36
N PRO A 304 23.21 -13.88 10.38
CA PRO A 304 23.56 -12.45 10.47
C PRO A 304 22.38 -11.45 10.48
N TYR A 305 21.17 -11.91 10.83
CA TYR A 305 19.91 -11.16 10.95
C TYR A 305 19.34 -10.66 9.62
N VAL A 306 20.18 -10.10 8.75
CA VAL A 306 19.81 -9.63 7.42
C VAL A 306 20.37 -10.61 6.39
N HIS A 307 19.48 -11.31 5.71
CA HIS A 307 19.84 -12.38 4.76
C HIS A 307 19.53 -11.93 3.34
N PHE A 308 20.56 -11.77 2.51
CA PHE A 308 20.37 -11.51 1.08
C PHE A 308 19.68 -12.71 0.41
N LEU A 309 18.59 -12.45 -0.31
CA LEU A 309 17.85 -13.48 -1.04
C LEU A 309 18.29 -13.53 -2.50
N SER A 310 18.00 -12.46 -3.24
CA SER A 310 18.29 -12.33 -4.66
C SER A 310 18.12 -10.87 -5.09
N LEU A 311 18.32 -10.62 -6.38
CA LEU A 311 18.09 -9.33 -6.99
C LEU A 311 17.32 -9.48 -8.30
N TYR A 312 16.49 -8.49 -8.59
CA TYR A 312 15.98 -8.23 -9.92
C TYR A 312 16.95 -7.28 -10.63
N SER A 313 17.17 -7.51 -11.93
CA SER A 313 17.99 -6.65 -12.77
C SER A 313 17.28 -6.38 -14.09
N SER A 314 17.49 -5.18 -14.62
CA SER A 314 16.93 -4.69 -15.87
C SER A 314 17.96 -3.85 -16.61
N LYS A 315 17.65 -3.44 -17.85
CA LYS A 315 18.57 -2.63 -18.66
C LYS A 315 18.39 -1.13 -18.41
N GLU A 316 17.19 -0.70 -18.06
CA GLU A 316 16.83 0.70 -17.93
C GLU A 316 16.90 1.15 -16.47
N PRO A 317 17.46 2.34 -16.17
CA PRO A 317 17.53 2.86 -14.82
C PRO A 317 16.17 3.35 -14.34
N GLN A 318 15.85 3.13 -13.06
CA GLN A 318 14.63 3.65 -12.47
C GLN A 318 14.77 5.13 -12.10
N ARG A 319 13.72 5.92 -12.35
CA ARG A 319 13.58 7.30 -11.83
C ARG A 319 12.90 7.35 -10.47
N GLY A 320 12.15 6.32 -10.14
CA GLY A 320 11.35 6.19 -8.94
C GLY A 320 10.71 4.81 -8.89
N ALA A 321 10.04 4.51 -7.80
CA ALA A 321 9.38 3.22 -7.62
C ALA A 321 8.20 3.37 -6.66
N GLY A 322 7.03 2.92 -7.11
CA GLY A 322 5.89 2.66 -6.23
C GLY A 322 5.98 1.25 -5.68
N PHE A 323 5.49 1.04 -4.46
CA PHE A 323 5.46 -0.26 -3.81
C PHE A 323 4.06 -0.57 -3.35
N LEU A 324 3.57 -1.75 -3.70
CA LEU A 324 2.27 -2.28 -3.31
C LEU A 324 2.49 -3.64 -2.64
N SER A 325 1.96 -3.79 -1.43
CA SER A 325 1.96 -5.07 -0.71
C SER A 325 0.54 -5.39 -0.22
N LYS A 326 0.31 -6.67 0.07
CA LYS A 326 -0.86 -7.16 0.81
C LYS A 326 -2.21 -6.86 0.15
N ARG A 327 -2.97 -5.86 0.60
CA ARG A 327 -4.36 -5.64 0.14
C ARG A 327 -4.50 -5.52 -1.39
N GLY A 328 -3.43 -5.14 -2.10
CA GLY A 328 -3.43 -5.01 -3.56
C GLY A 328 -2.71 -6.11 -4.36
N VAL A 329 -2.16 -7.14 -3.71
CA VAL A 329 -1.42 -8.21 -4.40
C VAL A 329 -2.34 -9.35 -4.84
N ASP A 330 -1.97 -10.03 -5.92
CA ASP A 330 -2.68 -11.22 -6.42
C ASP A 330 -2.29 -12.46 -5.61
N VAL A 331 -3.08 -12.71 -4.58
CA VAL A 331 -2.96 -13.87 -3.67
C VAL A 331 -3.03 -15.20 -4.42
N ASN A 332 -3.84 -15.30 -5.48
CA ASN A 332 -4.00 -16.53 -6.26
C ASN A 332 -2.71 -16.92 -6.98
N LYS A 333 -1.89 -15.93 -7.35
CA LYS A 333 -0.59 -16.14 -8.02
C LYS A 333 0.59 -16.25 -7.07
N CYS A 334 0.36 -16.26 -5.75
CA CYS A 334 1.42 -16.19 -4.75
C CYS A 334 2.31 -14.94 -4.89
N GLU A 335 1.73 -13.82 -5.35
CA GLU A 335 2.40 -12.52 -5.38
C GLU A 335 2.46 -11.96 -3.95
N ILE A 336 3.66 -11.60 -3.48
CA ILE A 336 3.86 -11.05 -2.12
C ILE A 336 4.04 -9.53 -2.13
N ALA A 337 4.54 -8.98 -3.24
CA ALA A 337 4.70 -7.56 -3.44
C ALA A 337 4.67 -7.23 -4.94
N ARG A 338 4.30 -6.00 -5.28
CA ARG A 338 4.35 -5.48 -6.65
C ARG A 338 5.02 -4.11 -6.66
N PHE A 339 6.04 -3.97 -7.50
CA PHE A 339 6.69 -2.69 -7.76
C PHE A 339 6.09 -2.04 -8.99
N TYR A 340 5.95 -0.72 -8.95
CA TYR A 340 5.63 0.12 -10.10
C TYR A 340 6.85 0.94 -10.42
N LYS A 341 7.75 0.37 -11.23
CA LYS A 341 9.02 0.97 -11.58
C LYS A 341 8.78 2.13 -12.54
N LEU A 342 9.24 3.31 -12.18
CA LEU A 342 9.16 4.49 -13.03
C LEU A 342 10.39 4.57 -13.92
N HIS A 343 10.16 4.66 -15.21
CA HIS A 343 11.14 5.05 -16.22
C HIS A 343 10.94 6.53 -16.57
N GLU A 344 11.58 7.02 -17.64
CA GLU A 344 11.38 8.42 -18.06
C GLU A 344 9.97 8.71 -18.58
N ARG A 345 9.41 7.79 -19.37
CA ARG A 345 8.07 7.93 -19.97
C ARG A 345 7.18 6.71 -19.80
N LYS A 346 7.43 5.87 -18.80
CA LYS A 346 6.74 4.59 -18.62
C LYS A 346 6.66 4.21 -17.15
N VAL A 347 5.54 3.61 -16.75
CA VAL A 347 5.39 2.88 -15.49
C VAL A 347 5.32 1.40 -15.81
N GLU A 348 6.23 0.63 -15.22
CA GLU A 348 6.39 -0.80 -15.46
C GLU A 348 6.09 -1.59 -14.18
N PRO A 349 4.99 -2.36 -14.15
CA PRO A 349 4.69 -3.24 -13.03
C PRO A 349 5.63 -4.46 -12.99
N ILE A 350 6.09 -4.81 -11.79
CA ILE A 350 6.98 -5.95 -11.52
C ILE A 350 6.43 -6.70 -10.31
N SER A 351 5.93 -7.91 -10.53
CA SER A 351 5.43 -8.79 -9.46
C SER A 351 6.57 -9.55 -8.79
N MET A 352 6.62 -9.55 -7.47
CA MET A 352 7.49 -10.39 -6.67
C MET A 352 6.69 -11.62 -6.23
N THR A 353 7.06 -12.79 -6.76
CA THR A 353 6.25 -14.01 -6.62
C THR A 353 7.02 -15.10 -5.89
N VAL A 354 6.35 -15.77 -4.96
CA VAL A 354 6.86 -17.01 -4.34
C VAL A 354 6.40 -18.19 -5.18
N PRO A 355 7.30 -18.99 -5.78
CA PRO A 355 6.90 -20.12 -6.61
C PRO A 355 6.30 -21.24 -5.73
N ARG A 356 4.96 -21.37 -5.75
CA ARG A 356 4.22 -22.48 -5.15
C ARG A 356 3.43 -23.21 -6.23
N LYS A 357 3.31 -24.53 -6.10
CA LYS A 357 2.50 -25.40 -6.97
C LYS A 357 1.25 -25.83 -6.21
N SER A 358 0.40 -24.88 -5.86
CA SER A 358 -0.80 -25.15 -5.07
C SER A 358 -1.93 -24.21 -5.48
N ASP A 359 -3.09 -24.81 -5.72
CA ASP A 359 -4.36 -24.11 -5.99
C ASP A 359 -5.14 -23.91 -4.68
N LEU A 360 -4.43 -23.67 -3.58
CA LEU A 360 -4.99 -23.42 -2.25
C LEU A 360 -4.38 -22.12 -1.72
N PHE A 361 -5.17 -21.37 -0.97
CA PHE A 361 -4.70 -20.18 -0.27
C PHE A 361 -3.50 -20.50 0.64
N GLN A 362 -2.39 -19.79 0.43
CA GLN A 362 -1.13 -20.00 1.16
C GLN A 362 -1.12 -19.15 2.44
N VAL A 363 -1.73 -19.65 3.51
CA VAL A 363 -1.81 -18.96 4.81
C VAL A 363 -0.42 -18.58 5.36
N ASP A 364 0.61 -19.37 5.05
CA ASP A 364 1.98 -19.10 5.49
C ASP A 364 2.63 -17.89 4.80
N LEU A 365 2.16 -17.49 3.62
CA LEU A 365 2.64 -16.30 2.90
C LEU A 365 1.81 -15.06 3.23
N TYR A 366 0.56 -15.26 3.64
CA TYR A 366 -0.42 -14.22 3.90
C TYR A 366 -0.97 -14.35 5.32
N PRO A 367 -0.16 -14.03 6.36
CA PRO A 367 -0.71 -13.83 7.69
C PRO A 367 -1.66 -12.64 7.70
N ASP A 368 -2.43 -12.48 8.78
CA ASP A 368 -3.31 -11.34 8.95
C ASP A 368 -2.49 -10.04 8.89
N THR A 369 -2.97 -9.11 8.07
CA THR A 369 -2.24 -7.91 7.65
C THR A 369 -2.99 -6.66 8.08
N ALA A 370 -2.35 -5.49 8.11
CA ALA A 370 -3.03 -4.23 8.44
C ALA A 370 -4.18 -3.94 7.46
N GLY A 371 -5.38 -3.76 8.01
CA GLY A 371 -6.60 -3.42 7.27
C GLY A 371 -6.65 -1.95 6.85
N SER A 372 -7.80 -1.54 6.34
CA SER A 372 -8.15 -0.13 6.09
C SER A 372 -8.84 0.53 7.29
N GLU A 373 -9.23 -0.24 8.31
CA GLU A 373 -9.86 0.34 9.50
C GLU A 373 -8.80 0.81 10.48
N ALA A 374 -8.89 2.08 10.87
CA ALA A 374 -8.04 2.66 11.90
C ALA A 374 -8.37 2.04 13.27
N ALA A 375 -7.33 1.75 14.05
CA ALA A 375 -7.46 1.22 15.40
C ALA A 375 -7.87 2.28 16.42
N LEU A 376 -7.51 3.54 16.16
CA LEU A 376 -7.78 4.68 17.04
C LEU A 376 -8.34 5.85 16.24
N GLN A 377 -9.17 6.65 16.88
CA GLN A 377 -9.48 8.00 16.40
C GLN A 377 -8.31 8.95 16.67
N ALA A 378 -8.27 10.07 15.94
CA ALA A 378 -7.25 11.10 16.14
C ALA A 378 -7.17 11.55 17.60
N ASP A 379 -8.32 11.88 18.20
CA ASP A 379 -8.39 12.41 19.57
C ASP A 379 -7.92 11.42 20.64
N GLU A 380 -8.16 10.11 20.42
CA GLU A 380 -7.72 9.05 21.33
C GLU A 380 -6.19 8.92 21.33
N TRP A 381 -5.57 8.99 20.15
CA TRP A 381 -4.12 8.97 20.02
C TRP A 381 -3.48 10.24 20.60
N ILE A 382 -4.10 11.41 20.36
CA ILE A 382 -3.68 12.70 20.93
C ILE A 382 -3.77 12.68 22.46
N ALA A 383 -4.79 12.02 23.01
CA ALA A 383 -4.94 11.79 24.45
C ALA A 383 -3.90 10.81 25.04
N GLY A 384 -3.07 10.19 24.19
CA GLY A 384 -1.96 9.32 24.60
C GLY A 384 -2.25 7.82 24.53
N GLN A 385 -3.32 7.40 23.85
CA GLN A 385 -3.57 5.98 23.61
C GLN A 385 -2.68 5.43 22.49
N ASP A 386 -2.25 4.18 22.64
CA ASP A 386 -1.46 3.45 21.67
C ASP A 386 -2.17 2.14 21.32
N ALA A 387 -2.34 1.86 20.03
CA ALA A 387 -2.93 0.61 19.55
C ALA A 387 -2.23 0.14 18.27
N PRO A 388 -1.95 -1.16 18.14
CA PRO A 388 -1.47 -1.72 16.88
C PRO A 388 -2.58 -1.64 15.82
N PRO A 389 -2.23 -1.63 14.52
CA PRO A 389 -3.20 -1.64 13.43
C PRO A 389 -4.15 -2.84 13.51
N LEU A 390 -5.41 -2.64 13.15
CA LEU A 390 -6.39 -3.72 13.07
C LEU A 390 -6.02 -4.67 11.93
N LEU A 391 -5.95 -5.97 12.25
CA LEU A 391 -5.51 -6.98 11.31
C LEU A 391 -6.70 -7.62 10.59
N VAL A 392 -6.56 -7.84 9.28
CA VAL A 392 -7.55 -8.49 8.41
C VAL A 392 -6.92 -9.66 7.67
N SER A 393 -7.71 -10.71 7.45
CA SER A 393 -7.28 -11.86 6.67
C SER A 393 -7.46 -11.61 5.17
N LEU A 394 -6.44 -11.94 4.37
CA LEU A 394 -6.52 -11.85 2.91
C LEU A 394 -7.21 -13.06 2.25
N SER A 395 -7.68 -14.03 3.05
CA SER A 395 -8.36 -15.23 2.55
C SER A 395 -9.62 -14.91 1.74
N GLY A 396 -10.33 -13.82 2.03
CA GLY A 396 -11.52 -13.39 1.27
C GLY A 396 -11.23 -12.91 -0.16
N GLY A 397 -9.99 -12.53 -0.46
CA GLY A 397 -9.56 -12.19 -1.82
C GLY A 397 -9.19 -13.41 -2.68
N TYR A 398 -9.16 -14.60 -2.07
CA TYR A 398 -8.86 -15.85 -2.76
C TYR A 398 -10.09 -16.37 -3.50
N THR A 399 -9.96 -16.56 -4.81
CA THR A 399 -11.00 -17.19 -5.62
C THR A 399 -10.55 -18.59 -5.98
N ALA A 400 -11.22 -19.61 -5.43
CA ALA A 400 -10.93 -20.99 -5.79
C ALA A 400 -11.14 -21.19 -7.30
N PRO A 401 -10.20 -21.83 -8.02
CA PRO A 401 -10.40 -22.11 -9.42
C PRO A 401 -11.67 -22.96 -9.61
N PRO A 402 -12.46 -22.72 -10.67
CA PRO A 402 -13.63 -23.55 -10.95
C PRO A 402 -13.16 -25.00 -11.03
N SER A 403 -13.79 -25.86 -10.23
CA SER A 403 -13.42 -27.27 -10.15
C SER A 403 -13.44 -27.82 -11.57
N LYS A 404 -12.28 -28.19 -12.10
CA LYS A 404 -12.21 -29.01 -13.31
C LYS A 404 -13.02 -30.26 -12.97
N HIS A 405 -14.17 -30.42 -13.65
CA HIS A 405 -14.93 -31.66 -13.61
C HIS A 405 -13.92 -32.78 -13.79
N ARG A 406 -13.72 -33.54 -12.72
CA ARG A 406 -12.87 -34.71 -12.75
C ARG A 406 -13.66 -35.72 -13.56
N ASP A 407 -13.41 -35.77 -14.86
CA ASP A 407 -13.88 -36.86 -15.69
C ASP A 407 -13.56 -38.16 -14.96
N PRO A 408 -14.55 -38.99 -14.59
CA PRO A 408 -14.27 -40.27 -13.99
C PRO A 408 -13.57 -41.12 -15.05
N LEU A 409 -12.24 -41.15 -14.98
CA LEU A 409 -11.38 -42.06 -15.71
C LEU A 409 -11.88 -43.50 -15.52
N ARG A 410 -12.57 -43.99 -16.54
CA ARG A 410 -12.37 -45.29 -17.19
C ARG A 410 -11.77 -46.35 -16.26
N SER A 411 -12.63 -47.00 -15.48
CA SER A 411 -12.27 -48.23 -14.77
C SER A 411 -11.88 -49.31 -15.79
N LYS A 412 -10.71 -49.91 -15.59
CA LYS A 412 -10.25 -51.11 -16.30
C LYS A 412 -11.26 -52.26 -16.09
N PRO A 413 -11.44 -53.16 -17.07
CA PRO A 413 -12.40 -54.25 -17.00
C PRO A 413 -11.95 -55.29 -15.97
N GLN A 414 -12.81 -55.56 -14.99
CA GLN A 414 -12.67 -56.66 -14.04
C GLN A 414 -13.38 -57.88 -14.64
N LEU A 415 -12.65 -58.99 -14.81
CA LEU A 415 -13.22 -60.26 -15.23
C LEU A 415 -14.25 -60.73 -14.19
N THR A 416 -15.48 -60.99 -14.64
CA THR A 416 -16.49 -61.72 -13.87
C THR A 416 -16.39 -63.20 -14.17
N SER A 417 -16.08 -64.01 -13.16
CA SER A 417 -16.46 -65.41 -13.10
C SER A 417 -17.96 -65.50 -12.79
N GLN A 418 -18.68 -66.25 -13.63
CA GLN A 418 -20.07 -66.65 -13.43
C GLN A 418 -20.22 -67.46 -12.14
N ASP A 419 -21.26 -67.19 -11.36
CA ASP A 419 -22.23 -68.23 -11.03
C ASP A 419 -23.59 -67.64 -10.63
N SER A 420 -24.57 -68.52 -10.65
CA SER A 420 -26.00 -68.40 -10.93
C SER A 420 -26.89 -68.26 -9.69
N GLY A 421 -28.13 -67.77 -9.88
CA GLY A 421 -29.26 -68.11 -9.02
C GLY A 421 -30.24 -66.99 -8.63
N THR A 422 -31.41 -66.99 -9.29
CA THR A 422 -32.77 -66.72 -8.75
C THR A 422 -32.99 -65.44 -7.92
N GLY A 423 -33.80 -64.45 -8.29
CA GLY A 423 -35.16 -64.53 -8.82
C GLY A 423 -36.14 -64.01 -7.75
N ALA A 424 -36.55 -62.73 -7.82
CA ALA A 424 -37.80 -62.23 -7.23
C ALA A 424 -38.06 -60.78 -7.70
N ALA A 425 -39.33 -60.51 -7.98
CA ALA A 425 -39.84 -59.38 -8.74
C ALA A 425 -40.33 -58.18 -7.89
N SER A 426 -40.07 -56.98 -8.43
CA SER A 426 -41.01 -55.82 -8.59
C SER A 426 -41.46 -54.96 -7.37
N PRO A 427 -42.04 -53.75 -7.58
CA PRO A 427 -41.60 -52.65 -8.47
C PRO A 427 -41.72 -51.22 -7.88
N SER A 428 -41.13 -50.27 -8.62
CA SER A 428 -41.54 -48.86 -8.89
C SER A 428 -41.66 -47.81 -7.76
N ALA A 429 -40.86 -46.75 -7.92
CA ALA A 429 -41.35 -45.38 -7.85
C ALA A 429 -40.68 -44.55 -8.97
N ALA A 430 -41.52 -44.00 -9.86
CA ALA A 430 -41.15 -43.17 -10.99
C ALA A 430 -41.63 -41.73 -10.76
N SER A 431 -40.81 -40.75 -11.16
CA SER A 431 -41.18 -39.45 -11.77
C SER A 431 -39.91 -38.58 -11.75
N ALA A 432 -39.06 -38.54 -12.78
CA ALA A 432 -39.24 -38.06 -14.15
C ALA A 432 -39.61 -36.56 -14.23
N LEU A 433 -38.57 -35.73 -14.26
CA LEU A 433 -38.54 -34.40 -14.89
C LEU A 433 -38.57 -34.57 -16.41
N PRO A 434 -39.30 -33.74 -17.19
CA PRO A 434 -39.22 -33.79 -18.64
C PRO A 434 -38.06 -32.96 -19.17
N ALA A 435 -37.47 -33.50 -20.23
CA ALA A 435 -36.33 -33.01 -20.97
C ALA A 435 -36.69 -31.87 -21.96
N ARG A 436 -35.64 -31.14 -22.34
CA ARG A 436 -35.56 -30.24 -23.49
C ARG A 436 -35.64 -31.01 -24.81
N GLU A 437 -36.31 -30.41 -25.79
CA GLU A 437 -36.06 -30.61 -27.22
C GLU A 437 -35.71 -29.27 -27.90
N THR A 438 -35.07 -29.39 -29.06
CA THR A 438 -34.17 -28.46 -29.75
C THR A 438 -34.80 -27.74 -30.96
N ASP A 439 -34.48 -26.44 -31.11
CA ASP A 439 -34.19 -25.60 -32.31
C ASP A 439 -35.23 -25.48 -33.47
N PRO A 440 -35.17 -24.49 -34.42
CA PRO A 440 -34.18 -23.39 -34.66
C PRO A 440 -34.76 -21.98 -35.02
N GLU A 441 -33.86 -20.99 -35.16
CA GLU A 441 -33.90 -19.73 -35.96
C GLU A 441 -34.96 -18.62 -35.71
N GLY A 442 -34.49 -17.38 -35.49
CA GLY A 442 -35.21 -16.14 -35.88
C GLY A 442 -35.39 -15.06 -34.80
N ASN A 443 -34.50 -14.06 -34.82
CA ASN A 443 -34.77 -12.62 -34.63
C ASN A 443 -35.65 -12.12 -33.44
N GLY A 444 -34.99 -11.50 -32.44
CA GLY A 444 -35.50 -10.31 -31.75
C GLY A 444 -36.59 -10.44 -30.67
N GLU A 445 -36.27 -10.96 -29.47
CA GLU A 445 -37.07 -10.71 -28.24
C GLU A 445 -36.19 -10.62 -26.97
N ARG A 446 -35.73 -9.40 -26.66
CA ARG A 446 -35.65 -8.84 -25.29
C ARG A 446 -36.21 -7.42 -25.45
N PRO A 447 -37.23 -6.97 -24.68
CA PRO A 447 -37.24 -6.98 -23.22
C PRO A 447 -38.63 -7.25 -22.60
N LYS A 448 -38.73 -8.19 -21.66
CA LYS A 448 -39.89 -8.25 -20.73
C LYS A 448 -39.43 -8.47 -19.30
N LYS A 449 -38.45 -9.37 -19.11
CA LYS A 449 -37.79 -9.58 -17.82
C LYS A 449 -36.97 -8.38 -17.33
N GLU A 450 -36.33 -7.64 -18.23
CA GLU A 450 -35.54 -6.45 -17.87
C GLU A 450 -36.46 -5.28 -17.48
N ASP A 451 -37.58 -5.13 -18.17
CA ASP A 451 -38.61 -4.14 -17.83
C ASP A 451 -39.30 -4.47 -16.51
N GLU A 452 -39.65 -5.75 -16.28
CA GLU A 452 -40.23 -6.21 -15.01
C GLU A 452 -39.30 -5.92 -13.83
N LEU A 453 -38.01 -6.26 -13.95
CA LEU A 453 -36.99 -5.99 -12.93
C LEU A 453 -36.80 -4.48 -12.68
N LEU A 454 -36.87 -3.66 -13.74
CA LEU A 454 -36.76 -2.21 -13.63
C LEU A 454 -37.99 -1.62 -12.91
N THR A 455 -39.19 -2.12 -13.17
CA THR A 455 -40.39 -1.70 -12.42
C THR A 455 -40.33 -2.07 -10.94
N GLU A 456 -39.77 -3.23 -10.60
CA GLU A 456 -39.61 -3.69 -9.22
C GLU A 456 -38.60 -2.80 -8.46
N LEU A 457 -37.44 -2.53 -9.08
CA LEU A 457 -36.44 -1.60 -8.54
C LEU A 457 -36.98 -0.17 -8.35
N LEU A 458 -37.80 0.32 -9.29
CA LEU A 458 -38.42 1.63 -9.17
C LEU A 458 -39.46 1.68 -8.03
N ALA A 459 -40.18 0.58 -7.79
CA ALA A 459 -41.11 0.46 -6.68
C ALA A 459 -40.37 0.47 -5.33
N GLU A 460 -39.27 -0.27 -5.21
CA GLU A 460 -38.42 -0.28 -4.02
C GLU A 460 -37.80 1.10 -3.75
N MET A 461 -37.28 1.78 -4.77
CA MET A 461 -36.75 3.14 -4.65
C MET A 461 -37.81 4.12 -4.14
N LYS A 462 -39.06 3.98 -4.60
CA LYS A 462 -40.17 4.83 -4.14
C LYS A 462 -40.54 4.54 -2.67
N ALA A 463 -40.53 3.27 -2.27
CA ALA A 463 -40.77 2.87 -0.88
C ALA A 463 -39.67 3.41 0.05
N LEU A 464 -38.40 3.28 -0.33
CA LEU A 464 -37.27 3.80 0.43
C LEU A 464 -37.32 5.33 0.56
N ARG A 465 -37.66 6.05 -0.52
CA ARG A 465 -37.85 7.51 -0.44
C ARG A 465 -38.95 7.91 0.55
N ALA A 466 -40.05 7.16 0.62
CA ALA A 466 -41.11 7.43 1.59
C ALA A 466 -40.64 7.21 3.03
N VAL A 467 -39.84 6.17 3.29
CA VAL A 467 -39.26 5.91 4.62
C VAL A 467 -38.30 7.02 5.03
N VAL A 468 -37.41 7.45 4.11
CA VAL A 468 -36.46 8.53 4.38
C VAL A 468 -37.22 9.83 4.70
N LEU A 469 -38.27 10.15 3.95
CA LEU A 469 -39.04 11.37 4.17
C LEU A 469 -39.80 11.35 5.51
N ALA A 470 -40.32 10.19 5.92
CA ALA A 470 -40.91 10.00 7.23
C ALA A 470 -39.89 10.12 8.37
N GLN A 471 -38.65 9.62 8.17
CA GLN A 471 -37.57 9.77 9.13
C GLN A 471 -37.11 11.22 9.24
N SER A 472 -36.98 11.95 8.13
CA SER A 472 -36.64 13.38 8.14
C SER A 472 -37.67 14.21 8.92
N GLN A 473 -38.96 13.95 8.71
CA GLN A 473 -40.03 14.63 9.47
C GLN A 473 -39.98 14.29 10.97
N ARG A 474 -39.64 13.05 11.32
CA ARG A 474 -39.46 12.65 12.72
C ARG A 474 -38.27 13.34 13.37
N ILE A 475 -37.15 13.45 12.66
CA ILE A 475 -35.95 14.14 13.13
C ILE A 475 -36.27 15.61 13.35
N GLU A 476 -36.92 16.28 12.40
CA GLU A 476 -37.31 17.69 12.54
C GLU A 476 -38.23 17.93 13.75
N LEU A 477 -39.13 16.99 14.04
CA LEU A 477 -40.01 17.07 15.21
C LEU A 477 -39.24 16.87 16.53
N LEU A 478 -38.26 15.97 16.55
CA LEU A 478 -37.38 15.74 17.71
C LEU A 478 -36.45 16.94 17.94
N GLU A 479 -35.91 17.55 16.89
CA GLU A 479 -35.09 18.77 16.97
C GLU A 479 -35.91 19.93 17.53
N ARG A 480 -37.16 20.10 17.11
CA ARG A 480 -38.08 21.10 17.69
C ARG A 480 -38.42 20.82 19.15
N GLN A 481 -38.48 19.56 19.57
CA GLN A 481 -38.71 19.19 20.97
C GLN A 481 -37.47 19.45 21.82
N LEU A 482 -36.28 19.13 21.31
CA LEU A 482 -35.00 19.43 21.96
C LEU A 482 -34.80 20.95 22.13
N ALA A 483 -35.09 21.75 21.10
CA ALA A 483 -34.99 23.20 21.19
C ALA A 483 -35.91 23.79 22.27
N ARG A 484 -37.12 23.26 22.45
CA ARG A 484 -38.03 23.70 23.52
C ARG A 484 -37.54 23.34 24.93
N ILE A 485 -36.86 22.19 25.07
CA ILE A 485 -36.24 21.78 26.33
C ILE A 485 -35.03 22.67 26.65
N GLU A 486 -34.24 23.05 25.64
CA GLU A 486 -33.11 23.97 25.81
C GLU A 486 -33.55 25.41 26.17
N ASP A 487 -34.69 25.85 25.66
CA ASP A 487 -35.27 27.18 25.94
C ASP A 487 -36.07 27.24 27.27
N GLY A 488 -36.19 26.13 28.01
CA GLY A 488 -36.76 26.09 29.36
C GLY A 488 -38.29 26.08 29.44
N ASP A 489 -38.98 25.80 28.33
CA ASP A 489 -40.43 25.53 28.34
C ASP A 489 -40.69 24.03 28.57
N VAL A 490 -40.90 23.72 29.87
CA VAL A 490 -41.15 22.43 30.56
C VAL A 490 -39.95 21.84 31.28
#